data_AF-A0A536L9A2-F1
#
_entry.id   AF-A0A536L9A2-F1
#
_cell.length_a   1.000
_cell.length_b   1.000
_cell.length_c   1.000
_cell.angle_alpha   90.00
_cell.angle_beta   90.00
_cell.angle_gamma   90.00
#
_symmetry.space_group_name_H-M   'P 1'
#
loop_
_entity.id
_entity.type
_entity.pdbx_description
1 polymer ?
#
loop_
_entity_poly.entity_id
_entity_poly.type
_entity_poly.pdbx_seq_one_letter_code
_entity_poly.pdbx_strand_id
1 'polypeptide(L)'
;AGVDRIGDGQRIDERLDPNVMPPAPAQGALAIQARRVDAELLAVLAWHDHPDVRLAVDAERRVLTATGGTCRAPVGALATIADDRFNMIVGGVNSDGTDMRVETFGGRRADAMAVAEAAGRNLAREVMLR
;
A
#
# COMPACT_ATOMS: atom_id res chain seq x y z
N ALA A 1 -6.74 -6.05 -10.63
CA ALA A 1 -7.89 -5.66 -9.77
C ALA A 1 -9.04 -5.06 -10.58
N GLY A 2 -8.95 -3.82 -11.09
CA GLY A 2 -10.07 -3.18 -11.82
C GLY A 2 -10.54 -3.97 -13.04
N VAL A 3 -9.60 -4.29 -13.94
CA VAL A 3 -9.85 -5.12 -15.14
C VAL A 3 -10.44 -6.50 -14.78
N ASP A 4 -9.87 -7.14 -13.75
CA ASP A 4 -10.37 -8.43 -13.26
C ASP A 4 -11.83 -8.33 -12.74
N ARG A 5 -12.16 -7.27 -12.00
CA ARG A 5 -13.51 -7.05 -11.43
C ARG A 5 -14.58 -6.83 -12.48
N ILE A 6 -14.24 -6.26 -13.62
CA ILE A 6 -15.18 -6.07 -14.74
C ILE A 6 -15.22 -7.28 -15.68
N GLY A 7 -14.51 -8.36 -15.37
CA GLY A 7 -14.50 -9.60 -16.14
C GLY A 7 -13.66 -9.55 -17.42
N ASP A 8 -12.79 -8.54 -17.57
CA ASP A 8 -12.07 -8.25 -18.82
C ASP A 8 -10.59 -8.66 -18.74
N GLY A 9 -10.28 -9.66 -17.91
CA GLY A 9 -8.90 -10.10 -17.63
C GLY A 9 -8.11 -10.59 -18.85
N GLN A 10 -8.80 -10.95 -19.94
CA GLN A 10 -8.18 -11.38 -21.20
C GLN A 10 -7.43 -10.25 -21.92
N ARG A 11 -7.68 -8.98 -21.55
CA ARG A 11 -6.96 -7.82 -22.10
C ARG A 11 -5.65 -7.51 -21.38
N ILE A 12 -5.27 -8.28 -20.37
CA ILE A 12 -4.02 -8.08 -19.65
C ILE A 12 -2.92 -8.81 -20.43
N ASP A 13 -2.13 -8.05 -21.20
CA ASP A 13 -0.96 -8.59 -21.89
C ASP A 13 0.11 -9.06 -20.90
N GLU A 14 0.33 -8.29 -19.83
CA GLU A 14 1.31 -8.58 -18.79
C GLU A 14 0.84 -8.09 -17.41
N ARG A 15 1.10 -8.89 -16.38
CA ARG A 15 1.03 -8.45 -14.98
C ARG A 15 2.43 -8.09 -14.51
N LEU A 16 2.66 -6.79 -14.30
CA LEU A 16 3.97 -6.26 -13.94
C LEU A 16 4.38 -6.70 -12.53
N ASP A 17 5.64 -7.13 -12.38
CA ASP A 17 6.22 -7.54 -11.10
C ASP A 17 6.26 -6.34 -10.12
N PRO A 18 5.71 -6.46 -8.90
CA PRO A 18 5.79 -5.41 -7.90
C PRO A 18 7.21 -4.97 -7.52
N ASN A 19 8.24 -5.81 -7.73
CA ASN A 19 9.64 -5.43 -7.52
C ASN A 19 10.16 -4.47 -8.59
N VAL A 20 9.48 -4.41 -9.75
CA VAL A 20 9.81 -3.49 -10.85
C VAL A 20 8.89 -2.27 -10.81
N MET A 21 7.59 -2.49 -10.60
CA MET A 21 6.60 -1.43 -10.53
C MET A 21 5.72 -1.60 -9.28
N PRO A 22 6.18 -1.10 -8.13
CA PRO A 22 5.38 -1.13 -6.90
C PRO A 22 4.03 -0.44 -7.14
N PRO A 23 2.90 -1.06 -6.74
CA PRO A 23 1.58 -0.49 -6.98
C PRO A 23 1.34 0.74 -6.12
N ALA A 24 0.34 1.55 -6.50
CA ALA A 24 -0.11 2.64 -5.64
C ALA A 24 -0.51 2.10 -4.24
N PRO A 25 -0.24 2.83 -3.15
CA PRO A 25 -0.68 2.44 -1.82
C PRO A 25 -2.18 2.13 -1.77
N ALA A 26 -2.54 0.99 -1.19
CA ALA A 26 -3.89 0.43 -1.12
C ALA A 26 -4.51 0.01 -2.48
N GLN A 27 -3.72 -0.15 -3.54
CA GLN A 27 -4.23 -0.55 -4.84
C GLN A 27 -4.93 -1.90 -4.77
N GLY A 28 -6.18 -1.93 -5.22
CA GLY A 28 -6.97 -3.15 -5.23
C GLY A 28 -7.70 -3.43 -3.92
N ALA A 29 -7.47 -2.69 -2.84
CA ALA A 29 -8.34 -2.76 -1.67
C ALA A 29 -9.66 -2.00 -1.91
N LEU A 30 -10.71 -2.37 -1.18
CA LEU A 30 -11.95 -1.61 -1.07
C LEU A 30 -12.09 -1.10 0.36
N ALA A 31 -12.40 0.19 0.50
CA ALA A 31 -12.68 0.80 1.80
C ALA A 31 -14.15 1.16 1.88
N ILE A 32 -14.81 0.75 2.96
CA ILE A 32 -16.18 1.14 3.29
C ILE A 32 -16.11 2.13 4.44
N GLN A 33 -16.71 3.31 4.26
CA GLN A 33 -16.74 4.35 5.29
C GLN A 33 -18.13 4.44 5.91
N ALA A 34 -18.18 4.46 7.23
CA ALA A 34 -19.39 4.62 8.02
C ALA A 34 -19.17 5.64 9.13
N ARG A 35 -20.25 6.23 9.64
CA ARG A 35 -20.18 7.10 10.82
C ARG A 35 -19.83 6.27 12.05
N ARG A 36 -18.93 6.79 12.90
CA ARG A 36 -18.51 6.11 14.13
C ARG A 36 -19.64 5.84 15.13
N VAL A 37 -20.71 6.62 15.08
CA VAL A 37 -21.86 6.51 15.99
C VAL A 37 -22.87 5.44 15.56
N ASP A 38 -22.71 4.88 14.36
CA ASP A 38 -23.64 3.91 13.77
C ASP A 38 -23.22 2.47 14.13
N ALA A 39 -23.41 2.10 15.39
CA ALA A 39 -22.92 0.84 15.94
C ALA A 39 -23.50 -0.41 15.24
N GLU A 40 -24.76 -0.32 14.79
CA GLU A 40 -25.41 -1.40 14.04
C GLU A 40 -24.75 -1.62 12.68
N LEU A 41 -24.53 -0.54 11.91
CA LEU A 41 -23.83 -0.63 10.63
C LEU A 41 -22.39 -1.12 10.82
N LEU A 42 -21.67 -0.64 11.83
CA LEU A 42 -20.31 -1.08 12.12
C LEU A 42 -20.24 -2.58 12.45
N ALA A 43 -21.23 -3.12 13.17
CA ALA A 43 -21.31 -4.54 13.46
C ALA A 43 -21.50 -5.38 12.18
N VAL A 44 -22.32 -4.92 11.23
CA VAL A 44 -22.48 -5.59 9.92
C VAL A 44 -21.19 -5.51 9.11
N LEU A 45 -20.56 -4.34 9.02
CA LEU A 45 -19.33 -4.14 8.24
C LEU A 45 -18.15 -4.96 8.77
N ALA A 46 -18.11 -5.24 10.08
CA ALA A 46 -17.05 -6.05 10.69
C ALA A 46 -16.97 -7.48 10.10
N TRP A 47 -18.07 -8.04 9.58
CA TRP A 47 -18.08 -9.34 8.91
C TRP A 47 -17.33 -9.34 7.56
N HIS A 48 -17.15 -8.18 6.95
CA HIS A 48 -16.46 -8.01 5.68
C HIS A 48 -15.02 -7.51 5.84
N ASP A 49 -14.61 -7.16 7.06
CA ASP A 49 -13.26 -6.70 7.35
C ASP A 49 -12.29 -7.89 7.38
N HIS A 50 -11.17 -7.75 6.69
CA HIS A 50 -10.08 -8.73 6.72
C HIS A 50 -8.89 -8.10 7.45
N PRO A 51 -8.58 -8.51 8.70
CA PRO A 51 -7.58 -7.84 9.53
C PRO A 51 -6.19 -7.74 8.89
N ASP A 52 -5.77 -8.78 8.15
CA ASP A 52 -4.47 -8.80 7.46
C ASP A 52 -4.41 -7.82 6.29
N VAL A 53 -5.49 -7.73 5.50
CA VAL A 53 -5.61 -6.74 4.42
C VAL A 53 -5.65 -5.33 5.01
N ARG A 54 -6.38 -5.12 6.10
CA ARG A 54 -6.42 -3.82 6.78
C ARG A 54 -5.03 -3.39 7.25
N LEU A 55 -4.28 -4.28 7.92
CA LEU A 55 -2.92 -3.97 8.37
C LEU A 55 -1.97 -3.70 7.19
N ALA A 56 -2.06 -4.47 6.10
CA ALA A 56 -1.29 -4.20 4.89
C ALA A 56 -1.59 -2.81 4.32
N VAL A 57 -2.87 -2.49 4.13
CA VAL A 57 -3.33 -1.18 3.63
C VAL A 57 -2.90 -0.05 4.55
N ASP A 58 -3.01 -0.21 5.87
CA ASP A 58 -2.58 0.79 6.84
C ASP A 58 -1.07 1.04 6.79
N ALA A 59 -0.27 -0.01 6.61
CA ALA A 59 1.18 0.09 6.42
C ALA A 59 1.53 0.82 5.11
N GLU A 60 0.89 0.46 4.00
CA GLU A 60 1.09 1.14 2.70
C GLU A 60 0.72 2.64 2.77
N ARG A 61 -0.40 2.97 3.41
CA ARG A 61 -0.81 4.37 3.63
C ARG A 61 0.13 5.11 4.57
N ARG A 62 0.74 4.41 5.53
CA ARG A 62 1.76 4.98 6.42
C ARG A 62 3.01 5.36 5.65
N VAL A 63 3.47 4.56 4.69
CA VAL A 63 4.59 4.93 3.79
C VAL A 63 4.26 6.25 3.07
N LEU A 64 3.10 6.33 2.43
CA LEU A 64 2.68 7.53 1.69
C LEU A 64 2.58 8.77 2.58
N THR A 65 2.00 8.62 3.77
CA THR A 65 1.85 9.74 4.71
C THR A 65 3.21 10.21 5.22
N ALA A 66 4.12 9.26 5.49
CA ALA A 66 5.47 9.56 5.97
C ALA A 66 6.36 10.25 4.92
N THR A 67 6.07 10.11 3.63
CA THR A 67 6.75 10.87 2.57
C THR A 67 6.25 12.32 2.46
N GLY A 68 5.15 12.67 3.14
CA GLY A 68 4.42 13.92 2.91
C GLY A 68 3.66 13.93 1.58
N GLY A 69 3.52 12.77 0.95
CA GLY A 69 2.88 12.61 -0.36
C GLY A 69 1.35 12.65 -0.30
N THR A 70 0.76 12.82 -1.47
CA THR A 70 -0.68 12.66 -1.72
C THR A 70 -0.89 11.57 -2.77
N CYS A 71 -2.11 11.36 -3.25
CA CYS A 71 -2.37 10.44 -4.35
C CYS A 71 -1.62 10.76 -5.66
N ARG A 72 -1.03 11.96 -5.79
CA ARG A 72 -0.22 12.38 -6.93
C ARG A 72 1.27 12.15 -6.72
N ALA A 73 1.69 11.72 -5.54
CA ALA A 73 3.09 11.45 -5.27
C ALA A 73 3.52 10.21 -6.08
N PRO A 74 4.72 10.24 -6.70
CA PRO A 74 5.27 9.11 -7.44
C PRO A 74 5.81 8.04 -6.47
N VAL A 75 4.93 7.49 -5.64
CA VAL A 75 5.24 6.52 -4.57
C VAL A 75 4.38 5.29 -4.75
N GLY A 76 5.01 4.12 -4.70
CA GLY A 76 4.36 2.82 -4.62
C GLY A 76 4.65 2.12 -3.31
N ALA A 77 3.67 1.37 -2.82
CA ALA A 77 3.82 0.54 -1.63
C ALA A 77 2.91 -0.69 -1.73
N LEU A 78 3.45 -1.86 -1.41
CA LEU A 78 2.71 -3.12 -1.33
C LEU A 78 3.15 -3.87 -0.07
N ALA A 79 2.24 -4.06 0.87
CA ALA A 79 2.47 -4.87 2.05
C ALA A 79 1.73 -6.21 1.94
N THR A 80 2.30 -7.25 2.55
CA THR A 80 1.68 -8.56 2.65
C THR A 80 1.85 -9.05 4.08
N ILE A 81 0.75 -9.49 4.68
CA ILE A 81 0.70 -10.00 6.04
C ILE A 81 0.34 -11.47 5.97
N ALA A 82 1.13 -12.32 6.63
CA ALA A 82 0.87 -13.75 6.77
C ALA A 82 1.34 -14.19 8.15
N ASP A 83 0.43 -14.75 8.94
CA ASP A 83 0.67 -15.16 10.33
C ASP A 83 1.28 -14.02 11.16
N ASP A 84 2.43 -14.28 11.79
CA ASP A 84 3.21 -13.31 12.58
C ASP A 84 4.28 -12.58 11.75
N ARG A 85 4.18 -12.58 10.42
CA ARG A 85 5.15 -11.95 9.53
C ARG A 85 4.52 -10.90 8.62
N PHE A 86 5.36 -9.93 8.25
CA PHE A 86 5.07 -9.04 7.14
C PHE A 86 6.23 -8.99 6.14
N ASN A 87 5.87 -8.68 4.90
CA ASN A 87 6.77 -8.25 3.84
C ASN A 87 6.21 -6.96 3.25
N MET A 88 7.06 -6.05 2.79
CA MET A 88 6.63 -4.79 2.20
C MET A 88 7.62 -4.35 1.13
N ILE A 89 7.10 -4.01 -0.05
CA ILE A 89 7.85 -3.35 -1.11
C ILE A 89 7.48 -1.88 -1.08
N VAL A 90 8.46 -1.00 -1.12
CA VAL A 90 8.29 0.46 -1.18
C VAL A 90 9.12 0.97 -2.34
N GLY A 91 8.55 1.84 -3.16
CA GLY A 91 9.32 2.51 -4.20
C GLY A 91 8.90 3.95 -4.40
N GLY A 92 9.81 4.71 -4.99
CA GLY A 92 9.58 6.10 -5.36
C GLY A 92 10.47 6.50 -6.51
N VAL A 93 9.97 7.43 -7.32
CA VAL A 93 10.70 8.01 -8.44
C VAL A 93 10.59 9.53 -8.38
N ASN A 94 11.64 10.25 -8.77
CA ASN A 94 11.57 11.71 -8.89
C ASN A 94 10.70 12.16 -10.08
N SER A 95 10.36 13.45 -10.14
CA SER A 95 9.40 13.99 -11.13
C SER A 95 9.83 13.85 -12.59
N ASP A 96 11.13 13.77 -12.87
CA ASP A 96 11.66 13.59 -14.23
C ASP A 96 11.99 12.13 -14.58
N GLY A 97 11.81 11.19 -13.63
CA GLY A 97 12.03 9.77 -13.86
C GLY A 97 13.48 9.29 -13.77
N THR A 98 14.43 10.18 -13.46
CA THR A 98 15.89 9.87 -13.50
C THR A 98 16.43 9.19 -12.25
N ASP A 99 15.74 9.30 -11.11
CA ASP A 99 16.10 8.64 -9.85
C ASP A 99 14.92 7.82 -9.35
N MET A 100 15.07 6.49 -9.39
CA MET A 100 14.09 5.52 -8.94
C MET A 100 14.72 4.61 -7.88
N ARG A 101 13.99 4.40 -6.79
CA ARG A 101 14.32 3.40 -5.76
C ARG A 101 13.16 2.44 -5.56
N VAL A 102 13.50 1.17 -5.39
CA VAL A 102 12.58 0.13 -4.93
C VAL A 102 13.31 -0.70 -3.88
N GLU A 103 12.70 -0.82 -2.71
CA GLU A 103 13.26 -1.50 -1.55
C GLU A 103 12.26 -2.48 -0.96
N THR A 104 12.77 -3.57 -0.40
CA THR A 104 11.96 -4.59 0.27
C THR A 104 12.32 -4.65 1.75
N PHE A 105 11.27 -4.71 2.58
CA PHE A 105 11.35 -4.79 4.02
C PHE A 105 10.59 -6.03 4.50
N GLY A 106 11.00 -6.60 5.62
CA GLY A 106 10.27 -7.67 6.26
C GLY A 106 10.57 -7.75 7.75
N GLY A 107 9.74 -8.48 8.47
CA GLY A 107 9.88 -8.61 9.92
C GLY A 107 8.66 -9.27 10.55
N ARG A 108 8.46 -9.01 11.85
CA ARG A 108 7.27 -9.48 12.56
C ARG A 108 6.08 -8.59 12.26
N ARG A 109 4.89 -9.17 12.29
CA ARG A 109 3.61 -8.47 12.11
C ARG A 109 3.52 -7.20 12.97
N ALA A 110 3.97 -7.28 14.22
CA ALA A 110 3.94 -6.17 15.17
C ALA A 110 4.80 -4.96 14.75
N ASP A 111 5.83 -5.18 13.92
CA ASP A 111 6.79 -4.17 13.51
C ASP A 111 6.35 -3.42 12.22
N ALA A 112 5.31 -3.92 11.52
CA ALA A 112 4.92 -3.46 10.19
C ALA A 112 4.69 -1.94 10.09
N MET A 113 3.97 -1.35 11.07
CA MET A 113 3.67 0.08 11.06
C MET A 113 4.92 0.95 11.29
N ALA A 114 5.82 0.52 12.19
CA ALA A 114 7.04 1.25 12.49
C ALA A 114 8.01 1.21 11.30
N VAL A 115 8.12 0.05 10.64
CA VAL A 115 8.95 -0.12 9.44
C VAL A 115 8.38 0.68 8.27
N ALA A 116 7.06 0.66 8.05
CA ALA A 116 6.40 1.47 7.02
C ALA A 116 6.68 2.97 7.18
N GLU A 117 6.63 3.47 8.41
CA GLU A 117 6.91 4.88 8.68
C GLU A 117 8.38 5.24 8.43
N ALA A 118 9.31 4.36 8.83
CA ALA A 118 10.73 4.55 8.56
C ALA A 118 11.04 4.51 7.06
N ALA A 119 10.48 3.55 6.33
CA ALA A 119 10.65 3.41 4.89
C ALA A 119 10.17 4.66 4.13
N GLY A 120 8.97 5.17 4.46
CA GLY A 120 8.48 6.39 3.81
C GLY A 120 9.34 7.63 4.10
N ARG A 121 9.84 7.80 5.33
CA ARG A 121 10.77 8.89 5.64
C ARG A 121 12.10 8.77 4.92
N ASN A 122 12.65 7.56 4.83
CA ASN A 122 13.90 7.31 4.12
C ASN A 122 13.73 7.62 2.63
N LEU A 123 12.67 7.10 2.02
CA LEU A 123 12.35 7.34 0.62
C LEU A 123 12.26 8.84 0.29
N ALA A 124 11.60 9.63 1.14
CA ALA A 124 11.47 11.08 0.92
C ALA A 124 12.78 11.86 1.12
N ARG A 125 13.75 11.33 1.88
CA ARG A 125 15.09 11.93 1.98
C ARG A 125 15.96 11.57 0.78
N GLU A 126 15.79 10.37 0.25
CA GLU A 126 16.67 9.80 -0.77
C GLU A 126 16.21 10.11 -2.19
N VAL A 127 14.89 10.23 -2.41
CA VAL A 127 14.28 10.55 -3.69
C VAL A 127 13.58 11.91 -3.61
N MET A 128 13.87 12.80 -4.56
CA MET A 128 13.14 14.07 -4.69
C MET A 128 11.76 13.81 -5.32
N LEU A 129 10.78 13.43 -4.49
CA LEU A 129 9.42 13.04 -4.90
C LEU A 129 8.52 14.21 -5.40
N ARG A 130 9.11 15.33 -5.84
CA ARG A 130 8.41 16.57 -6.24
C ARG A 130 8.68 16.94 -7.68
#